data_AF-A0AAU9M452-F1
#
_entry.id   AF-A0AAU9M452-F1
#
_cell.length_a   1.000
_cell.length_b   1.000
_cell.length_c   1.000
_cell.angle_alpha   90.00
_cell.angle_beta   90.00
_cell.angle_gamma   90.00
#
_symmetry.space_group_name_H-M   'P 1'
#
loop_
_entity.id
_entity.type
_entity.pdbx_description
1 polymer ?
#
loop_
_entity_poly.entity_id
_entity_poly.type
_entity_poly.pdbx_seq_one_letter_code
_entity_poly.pdbx_strand_id
1 'polypeptide(L)'
;MKWGKKSNGRRRGGGGGRRGQKPGSSWNYMKLKQRQVKIETEAWELAAKEYKELLSDMCEQKLAPNLPYMKSLFLGWFEPLCKKIEQDQALCRKGKHKAAYAPYFDLLPSDKMAVITMHKVMGLIMTGGENGCARVVSASCSVGEAIEQEIRIHKFLEKTKTKKAAKAAKSEENKNVSDDVKKEQEGLHKKVTNLMKKGKLQVVGHIVKGYDDSKPWTQPVKAQVGSRLIELLLQSAYIQPPADQLGDTPPDIRPAFVHTLRTSVKEGQKTGRRYGVIECDPSVRKGLERASRHVVIPYMPMLIPPVKWTGYKKNLVC
;
A
#
# COMPACT_ATOMS: atom_id res chain seq x y z
N MET A 1 3.63 23.42 75.93
CA MET A 1 4.45 23.98 77.04
C MET A 1 5.68 24.69 76.46
N LYS A 2 5.88 25.98 76.84
CA LYS A 2 7.08 26.86 76.76
C LYS A 2 7.86 26.98 75.42
N TRP A 3 7.77 28.09 74.67
CA TRP A 3 8.46 29.41 74.80
C TRP A 3 10.00 29.33 74.80
N GLY A 4 10.68 29.74 73.71
CA GLY A 4 11.42 31.03 73.56
C GLY A 4 12.94 30.77 73.48
N LYS A 5 13.86 31.53 72.86
CA LYS A 5 13.94 32.89 72.28
C LYS A 5 15.32 33.03 71.55
N LYS A 6 15.36 33.85 70.47
CA LYS A 6 16.44 34.78 69.98
C LYS A 6 17.86 34.23 69.70
N SER A 7 18.68 34.71 68.75
CA SER A 7 18.94 36.10 68.32
C SER A 7 19.64 36.26 66.96
N ASN A 8 19.17 37.28 66.24
CA ASN A 8 19.73 38.19 65.22
C ASN A 8 21.26 38.28 64.94
N GLY A 9 21.63 38.51 63.67
CA GLY A 9 23.01 38.83 63.23
C GLY A 9 23.16 39.37 61.79
N ARG A 10 22.86 40.66 61.60
CA ARG A 10 23.38 41.68 60.64
C ARG A 10 23.81 41.38 59.18
N ARG A 11 23.29 42.23 58.30
CA ARG A 11 23.71 42.60 56.93
C ARG A 11 25.14 43.19 56.82
N ARG A 12 25.80 42.91 55.69
CA ARG A 12 26.68 43.76 54.81
C ARG A 12 27.34 42.79 53.80
N GLY A 13 27.48 42.98 52.50
CA GLY A 13 27.45 44.14 51.62
C GLY A 13 28.65 43.98 50.66
N GLY A 14 28.40 43.99 49.34
CA GLY A 14 29.40 44.33 48.31
C GLY A 14 30.36 43.21 47.84
N GLY A 15 30.42 43.00 46.53
CA GLY A 15 31.40 42.12 45.90
C GLY A 15 31.05 41.74 44.47
N GLY A 16 30.86 42.73 43.60
CA GLY A 16 30.60 42.54 42.17
C GLY A 16 31.78 41.87 41.48
N GLY A 17 31.67 40.57 41.21
CA GLY A 17 32.54 39.86 40.28
C GLY A 17 32.00 39.97 38.87
N ARG A 18 32.27 41.08 38.17
CA ARG A 18 32.18 41.11 36.70
C ARG A 18 33.23 40.15 36.15
N ARG A 19 32.86 38.88 35.94
CA ARG A 19 33.64 37.98 35.08
C ARG A 19 33.65 38.59 33.69
N GLY A 20 34.81 39.10 33.28
CA GLY A 20 35.03 39.61 31.93
C GLY A 20 34.62 38.55 30.92
N GLN A 21 33.61 38.88 30.11
CA GLN A 21 33.34 38.12 28.89
C GLN A 21 34.52 38.37 27.96
N LYS A 22 35.32 37.33 27.73
CA LYS A 22 36.33 37.33 26.67
C LYS A 22 35.61 37.60 25.34
N PRO A 23 36.01 38.61 24.54
CA PRO A 23 35.35 38.94 23.26
C PRO A 23 35.27 37.76 22.29
N GLY A 24 36.19 36.79 22.40
CA GLY A 24 36.17 35.54 21.64
C GLY A 24 35.06 34.55 22.03
N SER A 25 34.43 34.67 23.19
CA SER A 25 33.38 33.74 23.65
C SER A 25 32.05 33.95 22.94
N SER A 26 31.67 35.21 22.67
CA SER A 26 30.42 35.56 22.00
C SER A 26 30.47 35.20 20.51
N TRP A 27 31.60 35.51 19.86
CA TRP A 27 31.83 35.16 18.46
C TRP A 27 31.87 33.64 18.23
N ASN A 28 32.54 32.90 19.11
CA ASN A 28 32.54 31.43 19.06
C ASN A 28 31.14 30.84 19.29
N TYR A 29 30.36 31.40 20.22
CA TYR A 29 28.98 30.99 20.45
C TYR A 29 28.09 31.25 19.24
N MET A 30 28.16 32.44 18.62
CA MET A 30 27.39 32.74 17.40
C MET A 30 27.77 31.82 16.24
N LYS A 31 29.06 31.49 16.09
CA LYS A 31 29.54 30.54 15.09
C LYS A 31 29.01 29.12 15.32
N LEU A 32 28.99 28.65 16.58
CA LEU A 32 28.40 27.35 16.94
C LEU A 32 26.88 27.35 16.74
N LYS A 33 26.19 28.45 17.06
CA LYS A 33 24.75 28.60 16.83
C LYS A 33 24.41 28.56 15.33
N GLN A 34 25.17 29.26 14.49
CA GLN A 34 24.99 29.20 13.03
C GLN A 34 25.21 27.78 12.49
N ARG A 35 26.21 27.07 13.00
CA ARG A 35 26.44 25.66 12.65
C ARG A 35 25.32 24.75 13.12
N GLN A 36 24.80 24.96 14.32
CA GLN A 36 23.67 24.20 14.86
C GLN A 36 22.43 24.39 13.98
N VAL A 37 22.08 25.63 13.64
CA VAL A 37 20.94 25.93 12.75
C VAL A 37 21.15 25.29 11.37
N LYS A 38 22.37 25.36 10.83
CA LYS A 38 22.70 24.73 9.55
C LYS A 38 22.53 23.21 9.61
N ILE A 39 23.07 22.55 10.62
CA ILE A 39 22.96 21.10 10.82
C ILE A 39 21.50 20.69 11.01
N GLU A 40 20.73 21.42 11.82
CA GLU A 40 19.30 21.17 12.00
C GLU A 40 18.56 21.29 10.67
N THR A 41 18.81 22.36 9.90
CA THR A 41 18.17 22.58 8.58
C THR A 41 18.56 21.50 7.58
N GLU A 42 19.85 21.17 7.47
CA GLU A 42 20.37 20.13 6.59
C GLU A 42 19.82 18.74 6.96
N ALA A 43 19.64 18.46 8.26
CA ALA A 43 19.00 17.23 8.72
C ALA A 43 17.52 17.18 8.33
N TRP A 44 16.80 18.31 8.41
CA TRP A 44 15.43 18.41 7.92
C TRP A 44 15.33 18.19 6.42
N GLU A 45 16.25 18.78 5.64
CA GLU A 45 16.31 18.61 4.19
C GLU A 45 16.69 17.18 3.78
N LEU A 46 17.67 16.58 4.44
CA LEU A 46 18.09 15.19 4.22
C LEU A 46 16.95 14.22 4.54
N ALA A 47 16.30 14.37 5.70
CA ALA A 47 15.16 13.55 6.08
C ALA A 47 13.99 13.71 5.08
N ALA A 48 13.74 14.94 4.60
CA ALA A 48 12.73 15.19 3.57
C ALA A 48 13.10 14.56 2.21
N LYS A 49 14.39 14.49 1.88
CA LYS A 49 14.89 13.83 0.67
C LYS A 49 14.80 12.30 0.77
N GLU A 50 15.29 11.71 1.85
CA GLU A 50 15.15 10.28 2.17
C GLU A 50 13.67 9.86 2.17
N TYR A 51 12.79 10.71 2.70
CA TYR A 51 11.35 10.50 2.65
C TYR A 51 10.80 10.44 1.21
N LYS A 52 11.24 11.35 0.33
CA LYS A 52 10.83 11.34 -1.08
C LYS A 52 11.37 10.13 -1.83
N GLU A 53 12.62 9.75 -1.56
CA GLU A 53 13.26 8.57 -2.16
C GLU A 53 12.56 7.29 -1.71
N LEU A 54 12.31 7.11 -0.42
CA LEU A 54 11.55 5.98 0.11
C LEU A 54 10.15 5.90 -0.51
N LEU A 55 9.46 7.04 -0.67
CA LEU A 55 8.18 7.08 -1.36
C LEU A 55 8.28 6.63 -2.82
N SER A 56 9.32 7.07 -3.54
CA SER A 56 9.59 6.63 -4.91
C SER A 56 9.82 5.13 -4.96
N ASP A 57 10.68 4.60 -4.11
CA ASP A 57 11.00 3.17 -4.03
C ASP A 57 9.76 2.33 -3.70
N MET A 58 8.91 2.80 -2.78
CA MET A 58 7.66 2.13 -2.42
C MET A 58 6.66 2.08 -3.57
N CYS A 59 6.59 3.17 -4.36
CA CYS A 59 5.81 3.22 -5.58
C CYS A 59 6.42 2.26 -6.61
N GLU A 60 7.71 2.34 -6.92
CA GLU A 60 8.39 1.49 -7.90
C GLU A 60 8.23 0.00 -7.61
N GLN A 61 8.34 -0.40 -6.33
CA GLN A 61 8.19 -1.79 -5.90
C GLN A 61 6.73 -2.26 -5.74
N LYS A 62 5.73 -1.41 -6.03
CA LYS A 62 4.28 -1.72 -5.88
C LYS A 62 3.89 -2.12 -4.45
N LEU A 63 4.61 -1.62 -3.45
CA LEU A 63 4.38 -1.93 -2.03
C LEU A 63 3.32 -1.01 -1.40
N ALA A 64 2.95 0.08 -2.09
CA ALA A 64 1.94 1.04 -1.63
C ALA A 64 0.60 0.43 -1.17
N PRO A 65 0.03 -0.62 -1.81
CA PRO A 65 -1.21 -1.25 -1.35
C PRO A 65 -1.11 -1.91 0.04
N ASN A 66 0.10 -2.24 0.52
CA ASN A 66 0.31 -2.90 1.80
C ASN A 66 0.37 -1.94 3.00
N LEU A 67 0.34 -0.63 2.75
CA LEU A 67 0.40 0.38 3.80
C LEU A 67 -0.83 0.32 4.72
N PRO A 68 -0.68 0.62 6.02
CA PRO A 68 -1.80 0.55 6.98
C PRO A 68 -3.03 1.35 6.55
N TYR A 69 -2.82 2.55 5.99
CA TYR A 69 -3.90 3.38 5.47
C TYR A 69 -4.64 2.69 4.32
N MET A 70 -3.92 2.11 3.34
CA MET A 70 -4.55 1.40 2.23
C MET A 70 -5.30 0.16 2.67
N LYS A 71 -4.75 -0.59 3.63
CA LYS A 71 -5.44 -1.74 4.23
C LYS A 71 -6.78 -1.34 4.85
N SER A 72 -6.83 -0.19 5.53
CA SER A 72 -8.09 0.32 6.09
C SER A 72 -9.15 0.62 5.02
N LEU A 73 -8.74 1.23 3.90
CA LEU A 73 -9.64 1.47 2.77
C LEU A 73 -10.10 0.16 2.11
N PHE A 74 -9.18 -0.79 1.90
CA PHE A 74 -9.50 -2.09 1.32
C PHE A 74 -10.48 -2.88 2.18
N LEU A 75 -10.38 -2.81 3.51
CA LEU A 75 -11.36 -3.45 4.40
C LEU A 75 -12.77 -2.90 4.16
N GLY A 76 -12.92 -1.59 3.94
CA GLY A 76 -14.21 -0.98 3.61
C GLY A 76 -14.75 -1.36 2.24
N TRP A 77 -13.88 -1.60 1.25
CA TRP A 77 -14.30 -1.94 -0.12
C TRP A 77 -14.47 -3.43 -0.37
N PHE A 78 -13.84 -4.28 0.44
CA PHE A 78 -13.78 -5.73 0.23
C PHE A 78 -15.17 -6.36 0.22
N GLU A 79 -15.96 -6.18 1.28
CA GLU A 79 -17.27 -6.82 1.38
C GLU A 79 -18.26 -6.36 0.28
N PRO A 80 -18.41 -5.04 0.00
CA PRO A 80 -19.24 -4.59 -1.11
C PRO A 80 -18.81 -5.15 -2.47
N LEU A 81 -17.50 -5.23 -2.72
CA LEU A 81 -16.96 -5.75 -3.96
C LEU A 81 -17.19 -7.26 -4.09
N CYS A 82 -16.94 -8.04 -3.04
CA CYS A 82 -17.20 -9.48 -3.04
C CYS A 82 -18.67 -9.78 -3.36
N LYS A 83 -19.61 -9.09 -2.70
CA LYS A 83 -21.05 -9.24 -2.95
C LYS A 83 -21.41 -8.95 -4.42
N LYS A 84 -20.84 -7.88 -5.00
CA LYS A 84 -21.06 -7.52 -6.41
C LYS A 84 -20.50 -8.57 -7.37
N ILE A 85 -19.31 -9.12 -7.09
CA ILE A 85 -18.70 -10.20 -7.88
C ILE A 85 -19.53 -11.48 -7.79
N GLU A 86 -20.01 -11.85 -6.60
CA GLU A 86 -20.85 -13.03 -6.41
C GLU A 86 -22.19 -12.94 -7.16
N GLN A 87 -22.80 -11.75 -7.16
CA GLN A 87 -23.99 -11.49 -7.96
C GLN A 87 -23.70 -11.71 -9.45
N ASP A 88 -22.59 -11.19 -9.95
CA ASP A 88 -22.18 -11.34 -11.36
C ASP A 88 -21.86 -12.80 -11.71
N GLN A 89 -21.18 -13.53 -10.81
CA GLN A 89 -20.94 -14.97 -10.93
C GLN A 89 -22.25 -15.77 -10.97
N ALA A 90 -23.20 -15.46 -10.08
CA ALA A 90 -24.50 -16.11 -10.06
C ALA A 90 -25.30 -15.87 -11.36
N LEU A 91 -25.18 -14.69 -11.96
CA LEU A 91 -25.78 -14.40 -13.27
C LEU A 91 -25.10 -15.16 -14.41
N CYS A 92 -23.78 -15.32 -14.36
CA CYS A 92 -23.02 -16.14 -15.31
C CYS A 92 -23.45 -17.62 -15.25
N ARG A 93 -23.59 -18.19 -14.03
CA ARG A 93 -24.07 -19.58 -13.83
C ARG A 93 -25.47 -19.81 -14.37
N LYS A 94 -26.36 -18.81 -14.26
CA LYS A 94 -27.73 -18.85 -14.78
C LYS A 94 -27.82 -18.67 -16.30
N GLY A 95 -26.68 -18.52 -17.01
CA GLY A 95 -26.64 -18.30 -18.45
C GLY A 95 -27.22 -16.96 -18.92
N LYS A 96 -27.50 -16.03 -17.98
CA LYS A 96 -28.11 -14.73 -18.29
C LYS A 96 -27.11 -13.76 -18.91
N HIS A 97 -25.82 -13.92 -18.61
CA HIS A 97 -24.73 -13.19 -19.26
C HIS A 97 -24.18 -13.96 -20.45
N LYS A 98 -24.43 -13.47 -21.68
CA LYS A 98 -23.80 -13.95 -22.92
C LYS A 98 -22.40 -13.37 -23.17
N ALA A 99 -21.82 -12.72 -22.17
CA ALA A 99 -20.54 -12.04 -22.32
C ALA A 99 -19.39 -13.05 -22.45
N ALA A 100 -18.41 -12.75 -23.30
CA ALA A 100 -17.28 -13.64 -23.57
C ALA A 100 -16.39 -13.91 -22.33
N TYR A 101 -16.49 -13.09 -21.28
CA TYR A 101 -15.80 -13.30 -20.00
C TYR A 101 -16.49 -14.32 -19.08
N ALA A 102 -17.78 -14.61 -19.29
CA ALA A 102 -18.60 -15.40 -18.36
C ALA A 102 -18.04 -16.80 -18.05
N PRO A 103 -17.49 -17.57 -19.02
CA PRO A 103 -16.91 -18.89 -18.73
C PRO A 103 -15.70 -18.86 -17.79
N TYR A 104 -15.03 -17.72 -17.70
CA TYR A 104 -13.81 -17.55 -16.92
C TYR A 104 -14.06 -16.97 -15.53
N PHE A 105 -15.18 -16.26 -15.37
CA PHE A 105 -15.51 -15.50 -14.17
C PHE A 105 -15.84 -16.38 -12.96
N ASP A 106 -16.30 -17.62 -13.20
CA ASP A 106 -16.65 -18.60 -12.15
C ASP A 106 -15.49 -19.51 -11.73
N LEU A 107 -14.32 -19.37 -12.35
CA LEU A 107 -13.15 -20.24 -12.10
C LEU A 107 -12.37 -19.88 -10.83
N LEU A 108 -12.67 -18.75 -10.20
CA LEU A 108 -12.01 -18.26 -8.99
C LEU A 108 -13.05 -17.75 -7.99
N PRO A 109 -12.88 -18.02 -6.67
CA PRO A 109 -13.75 -17.43 -5.64
C PRO A 109 -13.75 -15.90 -5.66
N SER A 110 -14.91 -15.32 -5.38
CA SER A 110 -15.17 -13.87 -5.30
C SER A 110 -14.14 -13.13 -4.43
N ASP A 111 -13.86 -13.66 -3.24
CA ASP A 111 -12.90 -13.10 -2.27
C ASP A 111 -11.52 -12.85 -2.88
N LYS A 112 -10.99 -13.84 -3.63
CA LYS A 112 -9.67 -13.74 -4.25
C LYS A 112 -9.68 -12.72 -5.39
N MET A 113 -10.74 -12.73 -6.19
CA MET A 113 -10.91 -11.76 -7.28
C MET A 113 -10.96 -10.33 -6.76
N ALA A 114 -11.68 -10.08 -5.65
CA ALA A 114 -11.77 -8.77 -5.01
C ALA A 114 -10.39 -8.29 -4.53
N VAL A 115 -9.66 -9.12 -3.78
CA VAL A 115 -8.32 -8.77 -3.27
C VAL A 115 -7.36 -8.46 -4.41
N ILE A 116 -7.29 -9.33 -5.43
CA ILE A 116 -6.39 -9.13 -6.58
C ILE A 116 -6.73 -7.84 -7.32
N THR A 117 -8.01 -7.57 -7.56
CA THR A 117 -8.47 -6.39 -8.28
C THR A 117 -8.10 -5.12 -7.53
N MET A 118 -8.42 -5.02 -6.23
CA MET A 118 -8.07 -3.86 -5.41
C MET A 118 -6.57 -3.61 -5.40
N HIS A 119 -5.75 -4.64 -5.18
CA HIS A 119 -4.30 -4.50 -5.10
C HIS A 119 -3.68 -4.12 -6.45
N LYS A 120 -4.15 -4.71 -7.56
CA LYS A 120 -3.61 -4.43 -8.89
C LYS A 120 -4.01 -3.05 -9.39
N VAL A 121 -5.28 -2.69 -9.26
CA VAL A 121 -5.76 -1.35 -9.65
C VAL A 121 -5.04 -0.29 -8.82
N MET A 122 -4.99 -0.45 -7.49
CA MET A 122 -4.32 0.52 -6.65
C MET A 122 -2.83 0.58 -6.92
N GLY A 123 -2.16 -0.57 -7.10
CA GLY A 123 -0.76 -0.63 -7.50
C GLY A 123 -0.52 0.20 -8.77
N LEU A 124 -1.33 0.01 -9.82
CA LEU A 124 -1.16 0.74 -11.09
C LEU A 124 -1.41 2.25 -10.97
N ILE A 125 -2.40 2.66 -10.19
CA ILE A 125 -2.70 4.08 -9.95
C ILE A 125 -1.54 4.75 -9.19
N MET A 126 -0.89 4.02 -8.27
CA MET A 126 0.21 4.52 -7.46
C MET A 126 1.57 4.48 -8.18
N THR A 127 1.78 3.53 -9.09
CA THR A 127 3.03 3.41 -9.86
C THR A 127 2.99 4.11 -11.21
N GLY A 128 1.83 4.60 -11.63
CA GLY A 128 1.67 5.31 -12.89
C GLY A 128 2.40 6.65 -12.86
N GLY A 129 3.18 6.96 -13.89
CA GLY A 129 3.87 8.27 -14.00
C GLY A 129 2.91 9.47 -14.05
N GLU A 130 1.63 9.23 -14.34
CA GLU A 130 0.55 10.19 -14.12
C GLU A 130 0.01 10.02 -12.69
N ASN A 131 0.62 10.71 -11.72
CA ASN A 131 0.33 10.59 -10.29
C ASN A 131 -1.17 10.50 -9.96
N GLY A 132 -1.66 9.30 -9.59
CA GLY A 132 -3.05 9.08 -9.19
C GLY A 132 -3.99 8.62 -10.32
N CYS A 133 -3.45 8.18 -11.46
CA CYS A 133 -4.21 7.81 -12.65
C CYS A 133 -3.69 6.51 -13.27
N ALA A 134 -4.60 5.66 -13.75
CA ALA A 134 -4.25 4.46 -14.51
C ALA A 134 -5.05 4.37 -15.82
N ARG A 135 -4.36 4.07 -16.93
CA ARG A 135 -5.02 3.83 -18.22
C ARG A 135 -5.91 2.59 -18.14
N VAL A 136 -7.19 2.74 -18.48
CA VAL A 136 -8.21 1.67 -18.34
C VAL A 136 -7.80 0.39 -19.06
N VAL A 137 -7.30 0.50 -20.30
CA VAL A 137 -6.88 -0.66 -21.09
C VAL A 137 -5.72 -1.40 -20.43
N SER A 138 -4.72 -0.67 -19.96
CA SER A 138 -3.56 -1.25 -19.27
C SER A 138 -3.95 -1.90 -17.94
N ALA A 139 -4.79 -1.23 -17.17
CA ALA A 139 -5.34 -1.77 -15.92
C ALA A 139 -6.14 -3.04 -16.15
N SER A 140 -7.04 -3.04 -17.15
CA SER A 140 -7.88 -4.20 -17.49
C SER A 140 -7.02 -5.40 -17.90
N CYS A 141 -6.00 -5.19 -18.73
CA CYS A 141 -5.10 -6.28 -19.14
C CYS A 141 -4.31 -6.83 -17.94
N SER A 142 -3.79 -5.96 -17.08
CA SER A 142 -2.97 -6.37 -15.93
C SER A 142 -3.79 -7.10 -14.86
N VAL A 143 -5.02 -6.66 -14.59
CA VAL A 143 -5.95 -7.36 -13.70
C VAL A 143 -6.31 -8.72 -14.29
N GLY A 144 -6.69 -8.78 -15.57
CA GLY A 144 -7.04 -10.04 -16.23
C GLY A 144 -5.89 -11.07 -16.24
N GLU A 145 -4.66 -10.63 -16.47
CA GLU A 145 -3.48 -11.49 -16.39
C GLU A 145 -3.23 -12.02 -14.98
N ALA A 146 -3.40 -11.17 -13.95
CA ALA A 146 -3.25 -11.59 -12.56
C ALA A 146 -4.30 -12.63 -12.16
N ILE A 147 -5.54 -12.47 -12.63
CA ILE A 147 -6.62 -13.44 -12.40
C ILE A 147 -6.35 -14.76 -13.12
N GLU A 148 -5.89 -14.73 -14.38
CA GLU A 148 -5.50 -15.94 -15.11
C GLU A 148 -4.39 -16.70 -14.35
N GLN A 149 -3.35 -15.98 -13.91
CA GLN A 149 -2.25 -16.57 -13.13
C GLN A 149 -2.76 -17.19 -11.83
N GLU A 150 -3.63 -16.49 -11.09
CA GLU A 150 -4.21 -17.02 -9.86
C GLU A 150 -5.07 -18.25 -10.13
N ILE A 151 -5.88 -18.27 -11.19
CA ILE A 151 -6.70 -19.45 -11.55
C ILE A 151 -5.81 -20.66 -11.85
N ARG A 152 -4.69 -20.47 -12.56
CA ARG A 152 -3.74 -21.57 -12.81
C ARG A 152 -3.15 -22.11 -11.51
N ILE A 153 -2.71 -21.22 -10.62
CA ILE A 153 -2.18 -21.58 -9.32
C ILE A 153 -3.26 -22.30 -8.50
N HIS A 154 -4.49 -21.78 -8.50
CA HIS A 154 -5.62 -22.35 -7.80
C HIS A 154 -5.92 -23.78 -8.25
N LYS A 155 -6.04 -23.98 -9.57
CA LYS A 155 -6.26 -25.31 -10.16
C LYS A 155 -5.11 -26.27 -9.85
N PHE A 156 -3.86 -25.81 -9.89
CA PHE A 156 -2.70 -26.63 -9.53
C PHE A 156 -2.76 -27.09 -8.06
N LEU A 157 -3.12 -26.18 -7.14
CA LEU A 157 -3.27 -26.49 -5.73
C LEU A 157 -4.51 -27.35 -5.42
N GLU A 158 -5.60 -27.23 -6.17
CA GLU A 158 -6.80 -28.07 -5.97
C GLU A 158 -6.64 -29.47 -6.55
N LYS A 159 -6.08 -29.61 -7.76
CA LYS A 159 -5.78 -30.92 -8.38
C LYS A 159 -4.90 -31.80 -7.48
N THR A 160 -4.05 -31.19 -6.65
CA THR A 160 -3.19 -31.92 -5.70
C THR A 160 -3.93 -32.28 -4.40
N LYS A 161 -4.88 -31.46 -3.94
CA LYS A 161 -5.73 -31.77 -2.76
C LYS A 161 -6.76 -32.86 -3.04
N THR A 162 -7.44 -32.83 -4.18
CA THR A 162 -8.46 -33.84 -4.54
C THR A 162 -7.83 -35.23 -4.72
N LYS A 163 -6.61 -35.32 -5.26
CA LYS A 163 -5.82 -36.56 -5.31
C LYS A 163 -5.48 -37.12 -3.93
N LYS A 164 -5.29 -36.27 -2.91
CA LYS A 164 -5.07 -36.70 -1.52
C LYS A 164 -6.35 -37.22 -0.88
N ALA A 165 -7.47 -36.49 -1.05
CA ALA A 165 -8.77 -36.88 -0.49
C ALA A 165 -9.34 -38.16 -1.11
N ALA A 166 -9.25 -38.33 -2.44
CA ALA A 166 -9.69 -39.54 -3.14
C ALA A 166 -8.91 -40.79 -2.74
N LYS A 167 -7.70 -40.63 -2.19
CA LYS A 167 -6.82 -41.72 -1.73
C LYS A 167 -7.01 -42.04 -0.24
N ALA A 168 -7.41 -41.07 0.58
CA ALA A 168 -7.83 -41.33 1.97
C ALA A 168 -9.13 -42.18 2.02
N ALA A 169 -9.97 -42.11 0.98
CA ALA A 169 -11.17 -42.93 0.83
C ALA A 169 -10.93 -44.28 0.11
N LYS A 170 -9.74 -44.52 -0.47
CA LYS A 170 -9.37 -45.76 -1.16
C LYS A 170 -8.10 -46.34 -0.55
N SER A 171 -8.20 -46.82 0.67
CA SER A 171 -7.23 -47.75 1.24
C SER A 171 -7.67 -49.17 0.89
N GLU A 172 -7.02 -49.76 -0.12
CA GLU A 172 -6.54 -51.15 -0.24
C GLU A 172 -6.31 -51.44 -1.74
N GLU A 173 -5.19 -52.09 -2.04
CA GLU A 173 -4.70 -52.53 -3.37
C GLU A 173 -4.37 -51.47 -4.44
N ASN A 174 -3.09 -51.06 -4.48
CA ASN A 174 -2.09 -51.52 -5.48
C ASN A 174 -0.88 -50.55 -5.46
N LYS A 175 0.29 -51.02 -4.99
CA LYS A 175 1.24 -50.16 -4.25
C LYS A 175 2.47 -49.62 -4.99
N ASN A 176 2.83 -50.03 -6.21
CA ASN A 176 4.26 -49.89 -6.62
C ASN A 176 4.64 -49.04 -7.84
N VAL A 177 3.77 -48.20 -8.43
CA VAL A 177 4.19 -47.36 -9.61
C VAL A 177 3.97 -45.85 -9.44
N SER A 178 3.40 -45.37 -8.33
CA SER A 178 2.99 -43.95 -8.23
C SER A 178 3.47 -43.19 -7.00
N ASP A 179 4.37 -43.72 -6.18
CA ASP A 179 4.82 -43.03 -4.95
C ASP A 179 5.92 -41.98 -5.20
N ASP A 180 6.77 -42.16 -6.20
CA ASP A 180 7.79 -41.14 -6.55
C ASP A 180 7.18 -39.90 -7.19
N VAL A 181 6.28 -40.06 -8.16
CA VAL A 181 5.54 -38.94 -8.76
C VAL A 181 4.74 -38.17 -7.68
N LYS A 182 4.27 -38.85 -6.63
CA LYS A 182 3.54 -38.22 -5.51
C LYS A 182 4.47 -37.43 -4.59
N LYS A 183 5.62 -37.99 -4.19
CA LYS A 183 6.61 -37.27 -3.38
C LYS A 183 7.15 -36.03 -4.10
N GLU A 184 7.35 -36.15 -5.42
CA GLU A 184 7.74 -35.02 -6.27
C GLU A 184 6.65 -33.94 -6.34
N GLN A 185 5.39 -34.32 -6.58
CA GLN A 185 4.26 -33.37 -6.59
C GLN A 185 4.08 -32.67 -5.22
N GLU A 186 4.26 -33.38 -4.11
CA GLU A 186 4.19 -32.80 -2.76
C GLU A 186 5.37 -31.88 -2.45
N GLY A 187 6.58 -32.26 -2.87
CA GLY A 187 7.77 -31.42 -2.80
C GLY A 187 7.60 -30.14 -3.60
N LEU A 188 7.02 -30.24 -4.80
CA LEU A 188 6.68 -29.10 -5.64
C LEU A 188 5.61 -28.20 -5.02
N HIS A 189 4.60 -28.76 -4.36
CA HIS A 189 3.61 -27.97 -3.63
C HIS A 189 4.25 -27.18 -2.49
N LYS A 190 5.11 -27.81 -1.68
CA LYS A 190 5.89 -27.12 -0.65
C LYS A 190 6.81 -26.05 -1.27
N LYS A 191 7.41 -26.33 -2.42
CA LYS A 191 8.25 -25.37 -3.15
C LYS A 191 7.43 -24.18 -3.67
N VAL A 192 6.28 -24.40 -4.29
CA VAL A 192 5.38 -23.36 -4.79
C VAL A 192 4.86 -22.50 -3.66
N THR A 193 4.33 -23.10 -2.59
CA THR A 193 3.86 -22.35 -1.42
C THR A 193 4.98 -21.55 -0.74
N ASN A 194 6.19 -22.11 -0.62
CA ASN A 194 7.35 -21.39 -0.10
C ASN A 194 7.80 -20.24 -1.03
N LEU A 195 7.77 -20.44 -2.35
CA LEU A 195 8.10 -19.40 -3.32
C LEU A 195 7.05 -18.28 -3.34
N MET A 196 5.77 -18.61 -3.16
CA MET A 196 4.70 -17.62 -2.98
C MET A 196 4.92 -16.79 -1.71
N LYS A 197 5.24 -17.44 -0.58
CA LYS A 197 5.60 -16.73 0.68
C LYS A 197 6.81 -15.81 0.52
N LYS A 198 7.76 -16.20 -0.33
CA LYS A 198 8.95 -15.41 -0.67
C LYS A 198 8.72 -14.37 -1.79
N GLY A 199 7.50 -14.22 -2.30
CA GLY A 199 7.16 -13.26 -3.35
C GLY A 199 7.71 -13.58 -4.76
N LYS A 200 8.25 -14.79 -4.99
CA LYS A 200 8.89 -15.18 -6.27
C LYS A 200 7.87 -15.70 -7.30
N LEU A 201 6.88 -14.87 -7.63
CA LEU A 201 5.74 -15.22 -8.50
C LEU A 201 6.15 -15.62 -9.92
N GLN A 202 7.22 -15.04 -10.47
CA GLN A 202 7.74 -15.39 -11.81
C GLN A 202 8.17 -16.86 -11.86
N VAL A 203 8.94 -17.31 -10.86
CA VAL A 203 9.42 -18.69 -10.75
C VAL A 203 8.25 -19.66 -10.54
N VAL A 204 7.27 -19.26 -9.73
CA VAL A 204 6.02 -20.03 -9.55
C VAL A 204 5.29 -20.17 -10.89
N GLY A 205 5.17 -19.09 -11.65
CA GLY A 205 4.54 -19.09 -12.98
C GLY A 205 5.21 -20.08 -13.93
N HIS A 206 6.55 -20.11 -13.99
CA HIS A 206 7.29 -21.08 -14.81
C HIS A 206 7.04 -22.53 -14.39
N ILE A 207 7.02 -22.80 -13.08
CA ILE A 207 6.73 -24.15 -12.56
C ILE A 207 5.31 -24.56 -12.95
N VAL A 208 4.32 -23.71 -12.66
CA VAL A 208 2.91 -24.01 -12.92
C VAL A 208 2.64 -24.17 -14.42
N LYS A 209 3.29 -23.37 -15.28
CA LYS A 209 3.17 -23.47 -16.74
C LYS A 209 3.66 -24.82 -17.28
N GLY A 210 4.63 -25.47 -16.63
CA GLY A 210 5.08 -26.82 -17.00
C GLY A 210 4.10 -27.94 -16.63
N TYR A 211 3.07 -27.66 -15.82
CA TYR A 211 2.10 -28.65 -15.33
C TYR A 211 0.67 -28.45 -15.86
N ASP A 212 0.39 -27.30 -16.46
CA ASP A 212 -0.94 -26.97 -16.98
C ASP A 212 -0.82 -26.68 -18.49
N ASP A 213 -1.19 -27.66 -19.32
CA ASP A 213 -1.23 -27.55 -20.78
C ASP A 213 -2.37 -26.65 -21.30
N SER A 214 -3.05 -25.93 -20.39
CA SER A 214 -4.16 -25.07 -20.75
C SER A 214 -3.67 -23.88 -21.59
N LYS A 215 -4.28 -23.70 -22.76
CA LYS A 215 -3.97 -22.58 -23.66
C LYS A 215 -4.12 -21.25 -22.91
N PRO A 216 -3.14 -20.33 -23.00
CA PRO A 216 -3.27 -19.03 -22.37
C PRO A 216 -4.45 -18.25 -22.92
N TRP A 217 -5.08 -17.47 -22.04
CA TRP A 217 -6.19 -16.61 -22.42
C TRP A 217 -5.72 -15.60 -23.46
N THR A 218 -6.56 -15.32 -24.44
CA THR A 218 -6.27 -14.28 -25.42
C THR A 218 -6.33 -12.91 -24.76
N GLN A 219 -5.54 -11.96 -25.25
CA GLN A 219 -5.54 -10.59 -24.74
C GLN A 219 -6.95 -9.94 -24.62
N PRO A 220 -7.87 -10.09 -25.60
CA PRO A 220 -9.21 -9.54 -25.46
C PRO A 220 -10.00 -10.15 -24.30
N VAL A 221 -9.86 -11.45 -24.05
CA VAL A 221 -10.53 -12.11 -22.91
C VAL A 221 -10.00 -11.59 -21.58
N LYS A 222 -8.67 -11.45 -21.44
CA LYS A 222 -8.05 -10.84 -20.25
C LYS A 222 -8.58 -9.44 -20.01
N ALA A 223 -8.62 -8.63 -21.07
CA ALA A 223 -9.13 -7.26 -21.00
C ALA A 223 -10.61 -7.23 -20.59
N GLN A 224 -11.47 -8.11 -21.12
CA GLN A 224 -12.89 -8.17 -20.76
C GLN A 224 -13.13 -8.59 -19.31
N VAL A 225 -12.41 -9.61 -18.81
CA VAL A 225 -12.48 -10.04 -17.40
C VAL A 225 -12.02 -8.90 -16.49
N GLY A 226 -10.87 -8.30 -16.81
CA GLY A 226 -10.32 -7.20 -16.02
C GLY A 226 -11.19 -5.94 -16.06
N SER A 227 -11.76 -5.57 -17.22
CA SER A 227 -12.62 -4.40 -17.34
C SER A 227 -13.90 -4.57 -16.53
N ARG A 228 -14.49 -5.77 -16.51
CA ARG A 228 -15.67 -6.06 -15.71
C ARG A 228 -15.37 -5.96 -14.21
N LEU A 229 -14.26 -6.52 -13.75
CA LEU A 229 -13.85 -6.42 -12.34
C LEU A 229 -13.58 -4.96 -11.91
N ILE A 230 -12.96 -4.18 -12.79
CA ILE A 230 -12.74 -2.75 -12.57
C ILE A 230 -14.07 -2.01 -12.49
N GLU A 231 -15.02 -2.30 -13.38
CA GLU A 231 -16.35 -1.71 -13.35
C GLU A 231 -17.07 -2.00 -12.02
N LEU A 232 -17.03 -3.25 -11.54
CA LEU A 232 -17.60 -3.63 -10.25
C LEU A 232 -16.92 -2.90 -9.09
N LEU A 233 -15.59 -2.74 -9.15
CA LEU A 233 -14.83 -1.97 -8.16
C LEU A 233 -15.24 -0.49 -8.15
N LEU A 234 -15.41 0.14 -9.31
CA LEU A 234 -15.86 1.53 -9.41
C LEU A 234 -17.25 1.73 -8.79
N GLN A 235 -18.14 0.73 -8.92
CA GLN A 235 -19.48 0.78 -8.34
C GLN A 235 -19.51 0.53 -6.82
N SER A 236 -18.48 -0.12 -6.26
CA SER A 236 -18.47 -0.59 -4.86
C SER A 236 -17.56 0.23 -3.95
N ALA A 237 -16.55 0.92 -4.49
CA ALA A 237 -15.55 1.62 -3.71
C ALA A 237 -15.98 3.06 -3.41
N TYR A 238 -16.38 3.31 -2.16
CA TYR A 238 -16.71 4.64 -1.64
C TYR A 238 -15.76 5.03 -0.50
N ILE A 239 -15.53 6.32 -0.36
CA ILE A 239 -14.72 6.89 0.72
C ILE A 239 -15.65 7.25 1.87
N GLN A 240 -15.26 6.83 3.07
CA GLN A 240 -15.99 7.19 4.29
C GLN A 240 -15.74 8.68 4.61
N PRO A 241 -16.77 9.43 5.02
CA PRO A 241 -16.60 10.82 5.44
C PRO A 241 -15.61 10.93 6.61
N PRO A 242 -14.84 12.03 6.73
CA PRO A 242 -14.01 12.27 7.90
C PRO A 242 -14.84 12.27 9.18
N ALA A 243 -14.34 11.61 10.23
CA ALA A 243 -15.02 11.51 11.53
C ALA A 243 -15.24 12.87 12.24
N ASP A 244 -14.60 13.94 11.75
CA ASP A 244 -14.67 15.30 12.30
C ASP A 244 -15.85 16.12 11.71
N GLN A 245 -16.73 15.54 10.90
CA GLN A 245 -17.94 16.24 10.44
C GLN A 245 -18.89 16.46 11.63
N LEU A 246 -19.00 17.73 12.04
CA LEU A 246 -20.08 18.23 12.89
C LEU A 246 -21.43 17.75 12.32
N GLY A 247 -22.30 17.21 13.18
CA GLY A 247 -23.50 16.45 12.82
C GLY A 247 -24.61 17.18 12.04
N ASP A 248 -24.32 18.35 11.48
CA ASP A 248 -25.27 19.20 10.74
C ASP A 248 -25.02 19.19 9.21
N THR A 249 -24.01 18.44 8.74
CA THR A 249 -23.74 18.28 7.29
C THR A 249 -24.06 16.86 6.84
N PRO A 250 -24.81 16.66 5.73
CA PRO A 250 -25.05 15.33 5.17
C PRO A 250 -23.72 14.59 4.91
N PRO A 251 -23.67 13.26 5.12
CA PRO A 251 -22.46 12.48 4.93
C PRO A 251 -21.97 12.59 3.48
N ASP A 252 -20.75 13.12 3.32
CA ASP A 252 -20.10 13.33 2.01
C ASP A 252 -19.55 12.01 1.47
N ILE A 253 -20.45 11.16 0.98
CA ILE A 253 -20.12 9.85 0.40
C ILE A 253 -19.66 10.06 -1.04
N ARG A 254 -18.35 9.96 -1.27
CA ARG A 254 -17.74 10.10 -2.61
C ARG A 254 -17.18 8.78 -3.14
N PRO A 255 -17.30 8.51 -4.44
CA PRO A 255 -16.67 7.33 -5.05
C PRO A 255 -15.15 7.46 -4.95
N ALA A 256 -14.48 6.37 -4.62
CA ALA A 256 -13.02 6.35 -4.54
C ALA A 256 -12.35 6.40 -5.91
N PHE A 257 -13.03 5.90 -6.94
CA PHE A 257 -12.55 5.83 -8.30
C PHE A 257 -13.56 6.39 -9.29
N VAL A 258 -13.08 7.15 -10.27
CA VAL A 258 -13.90 7.72 -11.35
C VAL A 258 -13.27 7.35 -12.70
N HIS A 259 -14.10 6.98 -13.67
CA HIS A 259 -13.66 6.78 -15.05
C HIS A 259 -13.82 8.08 -15.84
N THR A 260 -12.69 8.67 -16.23
CA THR A 260 -12.62 9.94 -16.96
C THR A 260 -11.94 9.74 -18.32
N LEU A 261 -12.37 10.45 -19.35
CA LEU A 261 -11.68 10.49 -20.64
C LEU A 261 -10.69 11.65 -20.65
N ARG A 262 -9.39 11.35 -20.81
CA ARG A 262 -8.34 12.35 -21.00
C ARG A 262 -7.92 12.45 -22.46
N THR A 263 -7.47 13.62 -22.85
CA THR A 263 -6.95 13.89 -24.20
C THR A 263 -5.44 14.01 -24.12
N SER A 264 -4.69 13.10 -24.76
CA SER A 264 -3.24 13.26 -24.85
C SER A 264 -2.94 14.32 -25.89
N VAL A 265 -2.46 15.49 -25.46
CA VAL A 265 -1.88 16.49 -26.36
C VAL A 265 -0.41 16.14 -26.51
N LYS A 266 -0.01 15.66 -27.69
CA LYS A 266 1.42 15.62 -28.04
C LYS A 266 1.80 17.02 -28.50
N GLU A 267 2.87 17.59 -27.96
CA GLU A 267 3.45 18.84 -28.45
C GLU A 267 3.58 18.77 -29.98
N GLY A 268 2.88 19.66 -30.69
CA GLY A 268 2.91 19.76 -32.16
C GLY A 268 1.66 19.25 -32.91
N GLN A 269 0.71 18.53 -32.30
CA GLN A 269 -0.54 18.13 -32.97
C GLN A 269 -1.78 18.79 -32.36
N LYS A 270 -2.56 19.50 -33.20
CA LYS A 270 -3.81 20.19 -32.84
C LYS A 270 -4.97 19.24 -32.45
N THR A 271 -4.85 17.94 -32.72
CA THR A 271 -5.85 16.93 -32.39
C THR A 271 -5.25 15.84 -31.49
N GLY A 272 -5.55 15.90 -30.20
CA GLY A 272 -5.13 14.89 -29.24
C GLY A 272 -5.99 13.62 -29.30
N ARG A 273 -5.39 12.45 -29.05
CA ARG A 273 -6.11 11.19 -28.94
C ARG A 273 -6.77 11.07 -27.56
N ARG A 274 -8.08 10.81 -27.52
CA ARG A 274 -8.80 10.54 -26.27
C ARG A 274 -8.52 9.12 -25.77
N TYR A 275 -8.30 8.97 -24.48
CA TYR A 275 -8.12 7.69 -23.81
C TYR A 275 -8.81 7.67 -22.45
N GLY A 276 -9.31 6.50 -22.04
CA GLY A 276 -9.95 6.30 -20.73
C GLY A 276 -8.93 6.11 -19.62
N VAL A 277 -9.15 6.80 -18.52
CA VAL A 277 -8.33 6.79 -17.31
C VAL A 277 -9.21 6.55 -16.09
N ILE A 278 -8.70 5.73 -15.17
CA ILE A 278 -9.27 5.54 -13.84
C ILE A 278 -8.53 6.52 -12.94
N GLU A 279 -9.25 7.49 -12.40
CA GLU A 279 -8.75 8.50 -11.49
C GLU A 279 -9.14 8.13 -10.06
N CYS A 280 -8.19 8.26 -9.13
CA CYS A 280 -8.44 8.06 -7.71
C CYS A 280 -8.73 9.40 -7.04
N ASP A 281 -9.68 9.43 -6.09
CA ASP A 281 -10.02 10.65 -5.35
C ASP A 281 -8.77 11.23 -4.65
N PRO A 282 -8.58 12.57 -4.67
CA PRO A 282 -7.43 13.22 -4.04
C PRO A 282 -7.25 12.91 -2.55
N SER A 283 -8.31 12.57 -1.82
CA SER A 283 -8.27 12.26 -0.39
C SER A 283 -7.56 10.93 -0.13
N VAL A 284 -7.77 9.94 -1.00
CA VAL A 284 -7.05 8.65 -0.94
C VAL A 284 -5.56 8.88 -1.15
N ARG A 285 -5.20 9.74 -2.10
CA ARG A 285 -3.81 10.12 -2.34
C ARG A 285 -3.18 10.86 -1.16
N LYS A 286 -3.85 11.87 -0.61
CA LYS A 286 -3.33 12.62 0.56
C LYS A 286 -3.12 11.71 1.78
N GLY A 287 -4.01 10.75 2.00
CA GLY A 287 -3.86 9.78 3.08
C GLY A 287 -2.67 8.84 2.87
N LEU A 288 -2.37 8.47 1.63
CA LEU A 288 -1.15 7.72 1.30
C LEU A 288 0.11 8.50 1.64
N GLU A 289 0.20 9.74 1.15
CA GLU A 289 1.30 10.68 1.42
C GLU A 289 1.44 11.03 2.91
N ARG A 290 0.45 10.71 3.76
CA ARG A 290 0.54 10.86 5.21
C ARG A 290 1.02 9.58 5.88
N ALA A 291 0.55 8.42 5.42
CA ALA A 291 0.91 7.13 6.00
C ALA A 291 2.42 6.82 5.88
N SER A 292 3.04 7.28 4.79
CA SER A 292 4.50 7.19 4.56
C SER A 292 5.35 8.05 5.49
N ARG A 293 4.79 9.05 6.19
CA ARG A 293 5.55 10.04 6.97
C ARG A 293 6.13 9.53 8.29
N HIS A 294 5.91 8.27 8.65
CA HIS A 294 6.39 7.70 9.91
C HIS A 294 7.86 7.24 9.85
N VAL A 295 8.71 7.94 9.10
CA VAL A 295 10.16 7.77 9.15
C VAL A 295 10.66 8.58 10.34
N VAL A 296 11.26 7.88 11.30
CA VAL A 296 11.84 8.48 12.51
C VAL A 296 13.09 9.25 12.11
N ILE A 297 13.11 10.56 12.38
CA ILE A 297 14.31 11.39 12.17
C ILE A 297 15.36 10.98 13.21
N PRO A 298 16.61 10.65 12.80
CA PRO A 298 17.69 10.40 13.74
C PRO A 298 17.97 11.65 14.58
N TYR A 299 18.06 11.50 15.91
CA TYR A 299 18.46 12.61 16.78
C TYR A 299 19.89 13.04 16.46
N MET A 300 20.09 14.31 16.11
CA MET A 300 21.42 14.90 15.96
C MET A 300 21.92 15.50 17.28
N PRO A 301 23.20 15.31 17.65
CA PRO A 301 23.76 15.92 18.84
C PRO A 301 23.89 17.45 18.66
N MET A 302 23.53 18.21 19.69
CA MET A 302 23.59 19.67 19.68
C MET A 302 25.02 20.20 19.93
N LEU A 303 25.44 21.19 19.16
CA LEU A 303 26.70 21.94 19.32
C LEU A 303 26.62 23.04 20.38
N ILE A 304 25.40 23.40 20.80
CA ILE A 304 25.12 24.39 21.84
C ILE A 304 24.18 23.80 22.88
N PRO A 305 24.19 24.34 24.12
CA PRO A 305 23.25 23.89 25.14
C PRO A 305 21.79 24.07 24.69
N PRO A 306 20.91 23.10 24.97
CA PRO A 306 19.51 23.19 24.60
C PRO A 306 18.81 24.38 25.26
N VAL A 307 17.76 24.86 24.60
CA VAL A 307 16.86 25.87 25.17
C VAL A 307 16.21 25.34 26.43
N LYS A 308 16.25 26.14 27.49
CA LYS A 308 15.64 25.78 28.78
C LYS A 308 14.13 25.62 28.60
N TRP A 309 13.60 24.51 29.09
CA TRP A 309 12.18 24.26 29.11
C TRP A 309 11.44 25.37 29.88
N THR A 310 10.47 25.99 29.21
CA THR A 310 9.63 27.05 29.80
C THR A 310 8.13 26.69 29.80
N GLY A 311 7.77 25.49 29.34
CA GLY A 311 6.41 24.94 29.39
C GLY A 311 6.18 23.80 28.40
N TYR A 312 5.03 23.12 28.50
CA TYR A 312 4.65 21.94 27.69
C TYR A 312 4.63 22.15 26.16
N LYS A 313 4.55 23.40 25.68
CA LYS A 313 4.46 23.72 24.24
C LYS A 313 5.78 24.15 23.61
N LYS A 314 6.89 24.19 24.37
CA LYS A 314 8.22 24.55 23.83
C LYS A 314 9.10 23.31 23.80
N ASN A 315 9.18 22.72 22.62
CA ASN A 315 10.05 21.59 22.33
C ASN A 315 11.51 22.05 22.18
N LEU A 316 12.44 21.10 22.28
CA LEU A 316 13.89 21.25 22.05
C LEU A 316 14.15 21.67 20.60
N VAL A 317 14.01 22.96 20.32
CA VAL A 317 14.51 23.59 19.10
C VAL A 317 15.25 24.84 19.54
N CYS A 318 16.42 25.07 18.95
CA CYS A 318 17.26 26.23 19.22
C CYS A 318 16.58 27.57 18.89
#